data_AF-A0A926FLQ8-F1
#
_entry.id   AF-A0A926FLQ8-F1
#
_cell.length_a   1.000
_cell.length_b   1.000
_cell.length_c   1.000
_cell.angle_alpha   90.00
_cell.angle_beta   90.00
_cell.angle_gamma   90.00
#
_symmetry.space_group_name_H-M   'P 1'
#
loop_
_entity.id
_entity.type
_entity.pdbx_description
1 polymer ?
#
loop_
_entity_poly.entity_id
_entity_poly.type
_entity_poly.pdbx_seq_one_letter_code
_entity_poly.pdbx_strand_id
1 'polypeptide(L)' 'MSKGIRINTVSPGAFDTDMSLLPGESREERDRRFAPLIPAGRIATIEEVANTVVWVSSVKLAFCRP' A
#
# COMPACT_ATOMS: atom_id res chain seq x y z
N MET A 1 15.04 30.40 -0.44
CA MET A 1 14.72 29.53 -1.61
C MET A 1 14.38 28.14 -1.10
N SER A 2 13.14 27.66 -1.28
CA SER A 2 12.82 26.25 -1.00
C SER A 2 13.33 25.38 -2.16
N LYS A 3 14.12 24.33 -1.88
CA LYS A 3 14.78 23.51 -2.91
C LYS A 3 13.83 22.62 -3.75
N GLY A 4 12.50 22.79 -3.65
CA GLY A 4 11.53 21.99 -4.38
C GLY A 4 11.48 20.50 -3.97
N ILE A 5 12.15 20.13 -2.88
CA ILE A 5 12.20 18.75 -2.37
C ILE A 5 10.92 18.49 -1.56
N ARG A 6 10.27 17.36 -1.83
CA ARG A 6 9.09 16.87 -1.10
C ARG A 6 9.40 15.54 -0.45
N ILE A 7 8.89 15.34 0.77
CA ILE A 7 9.03 14.11 1.53
C ILE A 7 7.62 13.65 1.86
N ASN A 8 7.28 12.41 1.49
CA ASN A 8 6.00 11.78 1.77
C ASN A 8 6.25 10.39 2.35
N THR A 9 5.29 9.89 3.12
CA THR A 9 5.29 8.51 3.64
C THR A 9 4.04 7.79 3.18
N VAL A 10 4.18 6.53 2.80
CA VAL A 10 3.07 5.62 2.53
C VAL A 10 3.12 4.52 3.57
N SER A 11 2.04 4.33 4.32
CA SER A 11 1.91 3.24 5.31
C SER A 11 0.96 2.18 4.76
N PRO A 12 1.51 1.15 4.06
CA PRO A 12 0.69 0.09 3.50
C PRO A 12 0.15 -0.85 4.59
N GLY A 13 -1.10 -1.29 4.43
CA GLY A 13 -1.67 -2.44 5.14
C GLY A 13 -1.21 -3.78 4.56
N ALA A 14 -2.10 -4.77 4.51
CA ALA A 14 -1.77 -6.07 3.94
C ALA A 14 -1.86 -6.05 2.40
N PHE A 15 -0.75 -6.39 1.75
CA PHE A 15 -0.62 -6.48 0.30
C PHE A 15 -0.14 -7.88 -0.11
N ASP A 16 -0.39 -8.24 -1.37
CA ASP A 16 -0.04 -9.53 -1.96
C ASP A 16 1.49 -9.71 -2.11
N THR A 17 2.15 -9.86 -0.97
CA THR A 17 3.59 -10.10 -0.81
C THR A 17 3.79 -11.31 0.08
N ASP A 18 4.97 -11.94 0.00
CA ASP A 18 5.30 -13.07 0.86
C ASP A 18 5.31 -12.70 2.36
N MET A 19 5.50 -11.42 2.71
CA MET A 19 5.40 -10.92 4.09
C MET A 19 3.99 -11.08 4.70
N SER A 20 2.96 -11.27 3.87
CA SER A 20 1.58 -11.48 4.33
C SER A 20 1.27 -12.95 4.67
N LEU A 21 2.14 -13.87 4.26
CA LEU A 21 1.96 -15.31 4.42
C LEU A 21 2.56 -15.81 5.73
N LEU A 22 1.86 -16.72 6.39
CA LEU A 22 2.44 -17.57 7.42
C LEU A 22 3.22 -18.74 6.79
N PRO A 23 4.16 -19.37 7.51
CA PRO A 23 4.87 -20.54 7.00
C PRO A 23 3.90 -21.66 6.59
N GLY A 24 3.95 -22.07 5.32
CA GLY A 24 3.11 -23.14 4.77
C GLY A 24 1.68 -22.74 4.40
N GLU A 25 1.32 -21.46 4.55
CA GLU A 25 -0.02 -20.95 4.22
C GLU A 25 -0.16 -20.69 2.71
N SER A 26 -1.29 -21.09 2.14
CA SER A 26 -1.65 -20.71 0.77
C SER A 26 -2.17 -19.27 0.67
N ARG A 27 -2.20 -18.69 -0.54
CA ARG A 27 -2.75 -17.34 -0.73
C ARG A 27 -4.24 -17.29 -0.40
N GLU A 28 -4.99 -18.35 -0.68
CA GLU A 28 -6.41 -18.47 -0.38
C GLU A 28 -6.69 -18.60 1.12
N GLU A 29 -5.80 -19.28 1.86
CA GLU A 29 -5.86 -19.36 3.32
C GLU A 29 -5.59 -17.99 3.96
N ARG A 30 -4.54 -17.31 3.49
CA ARG A 30 -4.26 -15.93 3.89
C ARG A 30 -5.44 -15.02 3.63
N ASP A 31 -6.02 -15.05 2.42
CA ASP A 31 -7.12 -14.16 2.06
C ASP A 31 -8.33 -14.36 2.98
N ARG A 32 -8.68 -15.61 3.29
CA ARG A 32 -9.73 -15.94 4.26
C ARG A 32 -9.40 -15.44 5.67
N ARG A 33 -8.13 -15.53 6.10
CA ARG A 33 -7.68 -15.04 7.41
C ARG A 33 -7.74 -13.51 7.52
N PHE A 34 -7.41 -12.79 6.44
CA PHE A 34 -7.40 -11.33 6.43
C PHE A 34 -8.75 -10.69 6.11
N ALA A 35 -9.64 -11.36 5.37
CA ALA A 35 -10.96 -10.86 5.01
C ALA A 35 -11.76 -10.27 6.20
N PRO A 36 -11.85 -10.91 7.38
CA PRO A 36 -12.56 -10.34 8.52
C PRO A 36 -11.81 -9.20 9.24
N LEU A 37 -10.50 -9.06 9.01
CA LEU A 37 -9.64 -8.07 9.67
C LEU A 37 -9.56 -6.75 8.88
N ILE A 38 -9.81 -6.80 7.58
CA ILE A 38 -9.70 -5.66 6.67
C ILE A 38 -11.11 -5.20 6.30
N PRO A 39 -11.50 -3.94 6.53
CA PRO A 39 -12.84 -3.45 6.17
C PRO A 39 -13.22 -3.63 4.69
N ALA A 40 -12.23 -3.59 3.79
CA ALA A 40 -12.42 -3.89 2.36
C ALA A 40 -12.62 -5.37 2.05
N GLY A 41 -12.46 -6.27 3.02
CA GLY A 41 -12.67 -7.71 2.89
C GLY A 41 -11.61 -8.45 2.08
N ARG A 42 -10.51 -7.79 1.68
CA ARG A 42 -9.50 -8.36 0.78
C ARG A 42 -8.09 -7.85 1.04
N ILE A 43 -7.12 -8.62 0.56
CA ILE A 43 -5.74 -8.17 0.36
C ILE A 43 -5.66 -7.24 -0.85
N ALA A 44 -4.81 -6.21 -0.76
CA ALA A 44 -4.57 -5.28 -1.85
C ALA A 44 -3.45 -5.77 -2.79
N THR A 45 -3.51 -5.38 -4.07
CA THR A 45 -2.48 -5.75 -5.06
C THR A 45 -1.30 -4.78 -5.01
N ILE A 46 -0.14 -5.23 -5.50
CA ILE A 46 1.07 -4.41 -5.51
C ILE A 46 0.93 -3.18 -6.40
N GLU A 47 0.15 -3.29 -7.48
CA GLU A 47 -0.13 -2.18 -8.39
C GLU A 47 -0.88 -1.05 -7.68
N GLU A 48 -1.77 -1.36 -6.73
CA GLU A 48 -2.52 -0.35 -5.98
C GLU A 48 -1.59 0.55 -5.16
N VAL A 49 -0.60 -0.03 -4.46
CA VAL A 49 0.39 0.76 -3.70
C VAL A 49 1.41 1.43 -4.63
N ALA A 50 1.85 0.77 -5.70
CA ALA A 50 2.77 1.35 -6.67
C ALA A 50 2.19 2.62 -7.33
N ASN A 51 0.92 2.57 -7.75
CA ASN A 51 0.22 3.71 -8.31
C ASN A 51 0.12 4.87 -7.30
N THR A 52 -0.09 4.56 -6.02
CA THR A 52 -0.10 5.55 -4.94
C THR A 52 1.27 6.23 -4.80
N VAL A 53 2.36 5.46 -4.81
CA VAL A 53 3.74 5.97 -4.73
C VAL A 53 4.07 6.87 -5.93
N VAL A 54 3.67 6.47 -7.15
CA VAL A 54 3.85 7.31 -8.36
C VAL A 54 3.06 8.60 -8.23
N TRP A 55 1.82 8.53 -7.75
CA TRP A 55 0.99 9.71 -7.57
C TRP A 55 1.59 10.71 -6.57
N VAL A 56 2.03 10.26 -5.39
CA VAL A 56 2.65 11.17 -4.40
C VAL A 56 3.99 11.73 -4.90
N SER A 57 4.70 10.99 -5.74
CA SER A 57 5.96 11.44 -6.36
C SER A 57 5.73 12.40 -7.53
N SER A 58 4.53 12.41 -8.11
CA SER A 58 4.20 13.26 -9.25
C SER A 58 4.02 14.74 -8.87
N VAL A 59 4.08 15.61 -9.89
CA VAL A 59 3.76 17.05 -9.77
C VAL A 59 2.27 17.28 -9.45
N LYS A 60 1.40 16.30 -9.74
CA LYS A 60 -0.05 16.40 -9.51
C LYS A 60 -0.42 16.43 -8.03
N LEU A 61 0.45 15.96 -7.13
CA LEU A 61 0.30 16.14 -5.69
C LEU A 61 0.64 17.59 -5.28
N ALA A 62 -0.19 18.54 -5.73
CA ALA A 62 0.04 19.96 -5.49
C ALA A 62 -0.43 20.43 -4.11
N PHE A 63 -1.33 19.68 -3.45
CA PHE A 63 -2.08 20.13 -2.28
C PHE A 63 -1.61 19.54 -0.94
N CYS A 64 -0.89 18.41 -0.92
CA CYS A 64 -0.12 17.98 0.27
C CYS A 64 1.21 18.74 0.31
N ARG A 65 1.13 20.07 0.45
CA ARG A 65 2.27 20.88 0.92
C ARG A 65 2.25 20.89 2.46
N PRO A 66 3.42 21.01 3.12
CA PRO A 66 3.45 21.31 4.55
C PRO A 66 2.67 22.60 4.87
#